data_AF-A0A1J3E7Y0-F1
#
_entry.id   AF-A0A1J3E7Y0-F1
#
_cell.length_a   1.000
_cell.length_b   1.000
_cell.length_c   1.000
_cell.angle_alpha   90.00
_cell.angle_beta   90.00
_cell.angle_gamma   90.00
#
_symmetry.space_group_name_H-M   'P 1'
#
loop_
_entity.id
_entity.type
_entity.pdbx_description
1 polymer ?
#
loop_
_entity_poly.entity_id
_entity_poly.type
_entity_poly.pdbx_seq_one_letter_code
_entity_poly.pdbx_strand_id
1 'polypeptide(L)'
;DRRKENEKFSVLRAMVPTVNEVDKESILNNTIKYLQELEERVEELESCMGSVNFVERQRKTTKSLNDSVLIEETSGNYDDNTKIDGNSGETQQVTVFRDE
;
A
#
# COMPACT_ATOMS: atom_id res chain seq x y z
N ASP A 1 -23.24 -45.60 12.43
CA ASP A 1 -22.46 -45.83 13.66
C ASP A 1 -22.47 -44.54 14.48
N ARG A 2 -23.03 -44.59 15.71
CA ARG A 2 -23.23 -43.41 16.56
C ARG A 2 -21.90 -42.76 16.98
N ARG A 3 -20.83 -43.56 17.09
CA ARG A 3 -19.50 -43.03 17.43
C ARG A 3 -18.97 -42.11 16.34
N LYS A 4 -19.02 -42.59 15.09
CA LYS A 4 -18.58 -41.83 13.91
C LYS A 4 -19.37 -40.53 13.72
N GLU A 5 -20.66 -40.54 14.04
CA GLU A 5 -21.49 -39.33 13.99
C GLU A 5 -21.05 -38.30 15.04
N ASN A 6 -20.84 -38.72 16.28
CA ASN A 6 -20.39 -37.83 17.36
C ASN A 6 -19.00 -37.24 17.09
N GLU A 7 -18.11 -37.99 16.45
CA GLU A 7 -16.80 -37.51 16.02
C GLU A 7 -16.93 -36.35 15.01
N LYS A 8 -17.83 -36.47 14.03
CA LYS A 8 -18.11 -35.39 13.07
C LYS A 8 -18.61 -34.13 13.77
N PHE A 9 -19.54 -34.27 14.72
CA PHE A 9 -20.00 -33.13 15.53
C PHE A 9 -18.87 -32.53 16.37
N SER A 10 -17.95 -33.35 16.88
CA SER A 10 -16.80 -32.87 17.64
C SER A 10 -15.84 -32.03 16.78
N VAL A 11 -15.54 -32.49 15.56
CA VAL A 11 -14.72 -31.73 14.61
C VAL A 11 -15.44 -30.45 14.21
N LEU A 12 -16.74 -30.51 13.94
CA LEU A 12 -17.53 -29.34 13.58
C LEU A 12 -17.50 -28.26 14.68
N ARG A 13 -17.68 -28.65 15.95
CA ARG A 13 -17.55 -27.74 17.10
C ARG A 13 -16.19 -27.05 17.17
N ALA A 14 -15.12 -27.79 16.91
CA ALA A 14 -13.77 -27.23 16.98
C ALA A 14 -13.47 -26.19 15.89
N MET A 15 -14.22 -26.19 14.79
CA MET A 15 -14.02 -25.25 13.68
C MET A 15 -14.84 -23.96 13.83
N VAL A 16 -15.95 -24.00 14.58
CA VAL A 16 -16.87 -22.86 14.67
C VAL A 16 -16.59 -22.07 15.96
N PRO A 17 -16.17 -20.79 15.89
CA PRO A 17 -15.72 -20.02 17.05
C PRO A 17 -16.78 -19.81 18.15
N THR A 18 -18.05 -19.91 17.78
CA THR A 18 -19.20 -19.60 18.64
C THR A 18 -19.83 -20.82 19.29
N VAL A 19 -19.31 -22.03 19.03
CA VAL A 19 -19.95 -23.25 19.52
C VAL A 19 -19.34 -23.73 20.84
N ASN A 20 -20.02 -23.43 21.95
CA ASN A 20 -19.76 -24.07 23.25
C ASN A 20 -20.83 -25.12 23.61
N GLU A 21 -21.81 -25.31 22.73
CA GLU A 21 -23.00 -26.10 22.99
C GLU A 21 -22.78 -27.60 22.78
N VAL A 22 -23.52 -28.38 23.56
CA VAL A 22 -23.46 -29.85 23.53
C VAL A 22 -24.55 -30.45 22.64
N ASP A 23 -25.62 -29.70 22.40
CA ASP A 23 -26.77 -30.13 21.62
C ASP A 23 -26.52 -30.09 20.11
N LYS A 24 -26.98 -31.13 19.40
CA LYS A 24 -26.74 -31.27 17.95
C LYS A 24 -27.42 -30.20 17.13
N GLU A 25 -28.62 -29.77 17.51
CA GLU A 25 -29.37 -28.73 16.80
C GLU A 25 -28.65 -27.39 16.94
N SER A 26 -28.21 -27.03 18.15
CA SER A 26 -27.44 -25.81 18.38
C SER A 26 -26.12 -25.80 17.60
N ILE A 27 -25.39 -26.92 17.55
CA ILE A 27 -24.16 -27.04 16.75
C ILE A 27 -24.44 -26.76 15.27
N LEU A 28 -25.53 -27.31 14.72
CA LEU A 28 -25.89 -27.12 13.31
C LEU A 28 -26.31 -25.66 13.03
N ASN A 29 -27.17 -25.09 13.87
CA ASN A 29 -27.65 -23.71 13.69
C ASN A 29 -26.50 -22.70 13.77
N ASN A 30 -25.60 -22.85 14.75
CA ASN A 30 -24.42 -22.00 14.88
C ASN A 30 -23.46 -22.15 13.70
N THR A 31 -23.30 -23.37 13.18
CA THR A 31 -22.49 -23.62 11.98
C THR A 31 -23.08 -22.93 10.76
N ILE A 32 -24.39 -23.05 10.52
CA ILE A 32 -25.07 -22.41 9.38
C ILE A 32 -24.88 -20.90 9.45
N LYS A 33 -25.11 -20.31 10.62
CA LYS A 33 -24.92 -18.87 10.83
C LYS A 33 -23.49 -18.43 10.52
N TYR A 34 -22.49 -19.16 11.02
CA TYR A 34 -21.09 -18.84 10.77
C TYR A 34 -20.71 -18.92 9.28
N LEU A 35 -21.29 -19.86 8.53
CA LEU A 35 -21.07 -19.95 7.09
C LEU A 35 -21.67 -18.75 6.35
N GLN A 36 -22.88 -18.31 6.73
CA GLN A 36 -23.50 -17.11 6.16
C GLN A 36 -22.67 -15.84 6.42
N GLU A 37 -22.19 -15.67 7.66
CA GLU A 37 -21.30 -14.56 8.02
C GLU A 37 -19.97 -14.59 7.23
N LEU A 38 -19.44 -15.79 6.96
CA LEU A 38 -18.22 -15.96 6.18
C LEU A 38 -18.45 -15.64 4.69
N GLU A 39 -19.57 -16.08 4.12
CA GLU A 39 -19.97 -15.76 2.74
C GLU A 39 -20.13 -14.24 2.55
N GLU A 40 -20.85 -13.57 3.45
CA GLU A 40 -21.02 -12.11 3.44
C GLU A 40 -19.67 -11.39 3.51
N ARG A 41 -18.78 -11.83 4.42
CA ARG A 41 -17.43 -11.24 4.56
C ARG A 41 -16.57 -11.43 3.30
N VAL A 42 -16.69 -12.57 2.62
CA VAL A 42 -15.96 -12.81 1.37
C VAL A 42 -16.49 -11.88 0.27
N GLU A 43 -17.81 -11.76 0.12
CA GLU A 43 -18.43 -10.86 -0.86
C GLU A 43 -18.03 -9.39 -0.64
N GLU A 44 -18.02 -8.93 0.60
CA GLU A 44 -17.55 -7.59 0.97
C GLU A 44 -16.08 -7.36 0.57
N LEU A 45 -15.21 -8.31 0.90
CA LEU A 45 -13.78 -8.23 0.60
C LEU A 45 -13.51 -8.24 -0.90
N GLU A 46 -14.18 -9.10 -1.66
CA GLU A 46 -14.08 -9.16 -3.12
C GLU A 46 -14.57 -7.87 -3.77
N SER A 47 -15.66 -7.29 -3.26
CA SER A 47 -16.19 -5.99 -3.72
C SER A 47 -15.21 -4.85 -3.45
N CYS A 48 -14.60 -4.80 -2.27
CA CYS A 48 -13.57 -3.81 -1.94
C CYS A 48 -12.31 -4.00 -2.80
N MET A 49 -11.86 -5.24 -3.05
CA MET A 49 -10.73 -5.50 -3.92
C MET A 49 -11.02 -5.15 -5.39
N GLY A 50 -12.24 -5.43 -5.88
CA GLY A 50 -12.70 -4.98 -7.19
C GLY A 50 -12.66 -3.46 -7.34
N SER A 51 -13.06 -2.74 -6.29
CA SER A 51 -12.98 -1.27 -6.22
C SER A 51 -11.53 -0.75 -6.17
N VAL A 52 -10.64 -1.36 -5.37
CA VAL A 52 -9.22 -0.97 -5.31
C VAL A 52 -8.53 -1.18 -6.65
N ASN A 53 -8.82 -2.30 -7.33
CA ASN A 53 -8.32 -2.59 -8.67
C ASN A 53 -8.85 -1.61 -9.74
N PHE A 54 -10.07 -1.09 -9.57
CA PHE A 54 -10.62 -0.03 -10.43
C PHE A 54 -9.91 1.31 -10.19
N VAL A 55 -9.65 1.68 -8.93
CA VAL A 55 -8.95 2.93 -8.59
C VAL A 55 -7.49 2.90 -9.06
N GLU A 56 -6.79 1.77 -8.95
CA GLU A 56 -5.41 1.66 -9.46
C GLU A 56 -5.36 1.72 -10.99
N ARG A 57 -6.37 1.16 -11.68
CA ARG A 57 -6.47 1.20 -13.14
C ARG A 57 -6.88 2.60 -13.64
N GLN A 58 -7.70 3.35 -12.92
CA GLN A 58 -8.00 4.76 -13.24
C GLN A 58 -6.80 5.69 -13.04
N ARG A 59 -5.94 5.44 -12.03
CA ARG A 59 -4.69 6.21 -11.88
C ARG A 59 -3.69 5.95 -13.01
N LYS A 60 -3.80 4.81 -13.71
CA LYS A 60 -2.98 4.49 -14.89
C LYS A 60 -3.58 5.07 -16.18
N THR A 61 -4.91 5.15 -16.31
CA THR A 61 -5.55 5.73 -17.51
C THR A 61 -5.56 7.25 -17.54
N THR A 62 -5.61 7.95 -16.39
CA THR A 62 -5.48 9.43 -16.37
C THR A 62 -4.03 9.91 -16.48
N LYS A 63 -3.05 9.05 -16.20
CA LYS A 63 -1.61 9.38 -16.34
C LYS A 63 -1.08 9.04 -17.73
N SER A 64 -1.72 8.14 -18.48
CA SER A 64 -1.27 7.66 -19.79
C SER A 64 -1.75 8.47 -21.00
N LEU A 65 -2.69 9.42 -20.84
CA LEU A 65 -3.15 10.28 -21.95
C LEU A 65 -2.40 11.62 -22.05
N ASN A 66 -1.53 11.94 -21.09
CA ASN A 66 -0.76 13.18 -21.11
C ASN A 66 0.66 13.00 -21.69
N ASP A 67 0.98 11.82 -22.23
CA ASP A 67 2.34 11.47 -22.68
C ASP A 67 2.55 11.62 -24.20
N SER A 68 1.65 12.28 -24.94
CA SER A 68 1.77 12.31 -26.41
C SER A 68 1.83 13.68 -27.10
N VAL A 69 1.41 14.81 -26.52
CA VAL A 69 1.50 16.09 -27.26
C VAL A 69 1.62 17.28 -26.31
N LEU A 70 2.51 18.22 -26.67
CA LEU A 70 2.90 19.48 -25.99
C LEU A 70 4.13 19.41 -25.07
N ILE A 71 5.25 18.93 -25.61
CA ILE A 71 6.54 19.60 -25.38
C ILE A 71 6.90 20.35 -26.67
N GLU A 72 6.33 21.55 -26.81
CA GLU A 72 6.84 22.63 -27.67
C GLU A 72 7.10 23.79 -26.69
N GLU A 73 8.33 23.87 -26.18
CA GLU A 73 9.37 24.81 -26.64
C GLU A 73 8.98 26.28 -26.39
N THR A 74 9.42 26.84 -25.26
CA THR A 74 10.32 28.01 -25.21
C THR A 74 10.47 28.57 -23.79
N SER A 75 11.64 29.15 -23.54
CA SER A 75 11.93 30.13 -22.48
C SER A 75 12.38 29.60 -21.12
N GLY A 76 13.68 29.36 -21.03
CA GLY A 76 14.45 29.34 -19.79
C GLY A 76 15.94 29.28 -20.06
N ASN A 77 16.46 30.14 -20.95
CA ASN A 77 17.89 30.33 -21.09
C ASN A 77 18.41 30.91 -19.76
N TYR A 78 18.86 30.04 -18.85
CA TYR A 78 19.61 30.46 -17.67
C TYR A 78 20.98 30.94 -18.16
N ASP A 79 21.05 32.24 -18.41
CA ASP A 79 22.30 32.97 -18.50
C ASP A 79 22.89 33.04 -17.09
N ASP A 80 23.52 31.94 -16.66
CA ASP A 80 24.28 31.90 -15.41
C ASP A 80 25.68 32.50 -15.64
N ASN A 81 25.67 33.80 -15.92
CA ASN A 81 26.85 34.65 -15.88
C ASN A 81 26.56 35.87 -14.99
N THR A 82 26.18 35.65 -13.73
CA THR A 82 26.34 36.72 -12.73
C THR A 82 27.64 36.51 -11.98
N LYS A 83 28.69 37.16 -12.50
CA LYS A 83 29.86 37.54 -11.72
C LYS A 83 29.39 38.24 -10.44
N ILE A 84 29.42 37.53 -9.33
CA ILE A 84 29.42 38.15 -8.02
C ILE A 84 30.88 38.24 -7.62
N ASP A 85 31.41 39.45 -7.70
CA ASP A 85 32.78 39.82 -7.36
C ASP A 85 32.97 39.62 -5.85
N GLY A 86 33.26 38.37 -5.48
CA GLY A 86 33.58 37.95 -4.14
C GLY A 86 35.03 38.32 -3.85
N ASN A 87 35.23 39.58 -3.46
CA ASN A 87 36.44 40.07 -2.81
C ASN A 87 36.77 39.17 -1.60
N SER A 88 37.58 38.14 -1.83
CA SER A 88 38.20 37.32 -0.80
C SER A 88 39.60 36.94 -1.29
N GLY A 89 40.59 37.63 -0.73
CA GLY A 89 42.00 37.39 -1.01
C GLY A 89 42.74 38.69 -1.28
N GLU A 90 42.85 39.55 -0.27
CA GLU A 90 44.01 40.44 -0.21
C GLU A 90 45.26 39.60 -0.39
N THR A 91 45.98 39.87 -1.47
CA THR A 91 47.35 39.45 -1.68
C THR A 91 48.23 40.16 -0.66
N GLN A 92 48.52 39.48 0.46
CA GLN A 92 49.64 39.88 1.28
C GLN A 92 50.94 39.36 0.68
N GLN A 93 51.80 40.35 0.42
CA GLN A 93 53.08 40.24 -0.22
C GLN A 93 54.06 39.50 0.70
N VAL A 94 54.84 38.62 0.09
CA VAL A 94 55.94 37.88 0.69
C VAL A 94 56.95 38.83 1.36
N THR A 95 57.28 38.58 2.63
CA THR A 95 58.57 38.97 3.21
C THR A 95 59.34 37.71 3.57
N VAL A 96 60.33 37.37 2.76
CA VAL A 96 61.38 36.39 3.11
C VAL A 96 62.28 37.07 4.14
N PHE A 97 62.40 36.48 5.33
CA PHE A 97 63.48 36.84 6.24
C PHE A 97 64.80 36.40 5.61
N ARG A 98 65.69 37.37 5.39
CA ARG A 98 67.10 37.09 5.14
C ARG A 98 67.83 37.42 6.44
N ASP A 99 68.10 36.39 7.22
CA ASP A 99 69.07 36.49 8.31
C ASP A 99 70.47 36.65 7.70
N GLU A 100 71.30 37.47 8.36
CA GLU A 100 72.75 37.54 8.17
C GLU A 100 73.44 36.33 8.82
#